data_AF-A0ABD7XRU8-F1
#
_entry.id   AF-A0ABD7XRU8-F1
#
_cell.length_a   1.000
_cell.length_b   1.000
_cell.length_c   1.000
_cell.angle_alpha   90.00
_cell.angle_beta   90.00
_cell.angle_gamma   90.00
#
_symmetry.space_group_name_H-M   'P 1'
#
loop_
_entity.id
_entity.type
_entity.pdbx_description
1 polymer ?
#
loop_
_entity_poly.entity_id
_entity_poly.type
_entity_poly.pdbx_seq_one_letter_code
_entity_poly.pdbx_strand_id
1 'polypeptide(L)'
;MPEKNIGFFKEGDIIEISGKPEGIVIHADSETFMLRPFKSRGNKGRLPVLGAFTLIYSNDVKHYKDCYWVKAMSEKTKFEYKKEEILPMNLN
;
A
#
# COMPACT_ATOMS: atom_id res chain seq x y z
N MET A 1 -18.99 -15.22 -17.39
CA MET A 1 -18.72 -14.04 -16.54
C MET A 1 -17.56 -13.31 -17.18
N PRO A 2 -17.65 -12.01 -17.51
CA PRO A 2 -16.50 -11.31 -18.07
C PRO A 2 -15.37 -11.34 -17.03
N GLU A 3 -14.15 -11.60 -17.49
CA GLU A 3 -12.96 -11.55 -16.65
C GLU A 3 -12.96 -10.19 -15.94
N LYS A 4 -12.96 -10.21 -14.61
CA LYS A 4 -12.83 -9.00 -13.81
C LYS A 4 -11.57 -8.32 -14.32
N ASN A 5 -11.70 -7.12 -14.89
CA ASN A 5 -10.55 -6.41 -15.40
C ASN A 5 -9.73 -6.00 -14.17
N ILE A 6 -8.66 -6.73 -13.87
CA ILE A 6 -7.88 -6.55 -12.64
C ILE A 6 -6.72 -5.63 -13.00
N GLY A 7 -6.60 -4.49 -12.34
CA GLY A 7 -5.44 -3.62 -12.50
C GLY A 7 -4.15 -4.26 -11.98
N PHE A 8 -3.03 -3.53 -12.07
CA PHE A 8 -1.71 -4.04 -11.72
C PHE A 8 -1.59 -4.47 -10.25
N PHE A 9 -2.10 -3.64 -9.34
CA PHE A 9 -2.15 -3.90 -7.91
C PHE A 9 -3.54 -4.36 -7.47
N LYS A 10 -3.59 -5.09 -6.37
CA LYS A 10 -4.81 -5.62 -5.74
C LYS A 10 -4.94 -5.13 -4.31
N GLU A 11 -6.17 -5.13 -3.80
CA GLU A 11 -6.42 -4.87 -2.39
C GLU A 11 -5.64 -5.85 -1.51
N GLY A 12 -4.95 -5.31 -0.50
CA GLY A 12 -4.04 -6.06 0.37
C GLY A 12 -2.58 -6.07 -0.07
N ASP A 13 -2.27 -5.70 -1.31
CA ASP A 13 -0.89 -5.61 -1.78
C ASP A 13 -0.11 -4.55 -0.99
N ILE A 14 1.16 -4.86 -0.69
CA ILE A 14 2.10 -3.88 -0.16
C ILE A 14 2.97 -3.40 -1.29
N ILE A 15 2.94 -2.10 -1.53
CA ILE A 15 3.77 -1.46 -2.54
C ILE A 15 5.15 -1.23 -1.96
N GLU A 16 6.15 -1.79 -2.64
CA GLU A 16 7.56 -1.55 -2.40
C GLU A 16 8.10 -0.62 -3.51
N ILE A 17 8.79 0.45 -3.11
CA ILE A 17 9.54 1.30 -4.03
C ILE A 17 11.02 1.26 -3.64
N SER A 18 11.88 0.86 -4.59
CA SER A 18 13.33 0.76 -4.42
C SER A 18 13.76 -0.06 -3.19
N GLY A 19 13.11 -1.21 -2.96
CA GLY A 19 13.45 -2.09 -1.83
C GLY A 19 12.86 -1.66 -0.48
N LYS A 20 11.97 -0.67 -0.46
CA LYS A 20 11.39 -0.14 0.77
C LYS A 20 9.86 -0.15 0.73
N PRO A 21 9.19 -0.63 1.79
CA PRO A 21 7.73 -0.62 1.84
C PRO A 21 7.21 0.81 1.96
N GLU A 22 6.30 1.18 1.08
CA GLU A 22 5.71 2.53 1.01
C GLU A 22 4.29 2.58 1.56
N GLY A 23 3.50 1.53 1.38
CA GLY A 23 2.13 1.49 1.87
C GLY A 23 1.38 0.22 1.50
N ILE A 24 0.14 0.14 1.97
CA ILE A 24 -0.79 -0.95 1.66
C ILE A 24 -1.93 -0.44 0.77
N VAL A 25 -2.26 -1.23 -0.25
CA VAL A 25 -3.41 -0.99 -1.10
C VAL A 25 -4.67 -1.36 -0.32
N ILE A 26 -5.52 -0.38 -0.04
CA ILE A 26 -6.77 -0.57 0.72
C ILE A 26 -7.99 -0.72 -0.18
N HIS A 27 -7.85 -0.41 -1.47
CA HIS A 27 -8.87 -0.61 -2.49
C HIS A 27 -8.19 -0.58 -3.87
N ALA A 28 -8.67 -1.38 -4.82
CA ALA A 28 -8.16 -1.39 -6.19
C ALA A 28 -9.23 -1.88 -7.18
N ASP A 29 -9.27 -1.23 -8.34
CA ASP A 29 -10.03 -1.65 -9.52
C ASP A 29 -9.13 -1.67 -10.77
N SER A 30 -9.70 -1.77 -11.97
CA SER A 30 -8.92 -1.77 -13.23
C SER A 30 -8.19 -0.47 -13.54
N GLU A 31 -8.69 0.66 -13.03
CA GLU A 31 -8.27 2.00 -13.41
C GLU A 31 -7.46 2.68 -12.32
N THR A 32 -7.80 2.45 -11.05
CA THR A 32 -7.22 3.13 -9.90
C THR A 32 -6.98 2.21 -8.71
N PHE A 33 -6.06 2.61 -7.85
CA PHE A 33 -5.89 2.02 -6.54
C PHE A 33 -5.69 3.10 -5.47
N MET A 34 -6.12 2.76 -4.26
CA MET A 34 -5.98 3.59 -3.08
C MET A 34 -4.87 3.05 -2.19
N LEU A 35 -3.83 3.85 -1.99
CA LEU A 35 -2.71 3.55 -1.12
C LEU A 35 -2.88 4.23 0.23
N ARG A 36 -2.76 3.48 1.32
CA ARG A 36 -2.52 4.06 2.65
C ARG A 36 -1.02 3.93 2.96
N PRO A 37 -0.28 5.05 2.99
CA PRO A 37 1.17 5.00 3.13
C PRO A 37 1.60 4.71 4.57
N PHE A 38 2.80 4.16 4.73
CA PHE A 38 3.45 4.06 6.02
C PHE A 38 4.06 5.41 6.41
N LYS A 39 3.62 5.98 7.54
CA LYS A 39 4.20 7.17 8.18
C LYS A 39 5.66 6.95 8.57
N SER A 40 6.00 5.72 8.93
CA SER A 40 7.36 5.28 9.20
C SER A 40 7.55 3.90 8.58
N ARG A 41 8.65 3.70 7.84
CA ARG A 41 8.98 2.46 7.14
C ARG A 41 9.42 1.31 8.06
N GLY A 42 9.38 1.52 9.38
CA GLY A 42 9.90 0.58 10.36
C GLY A 42 11.43 0.45 10.30
N ASN A 43 12.01 -0.22 11.31
CA ASN A 43 13.42 -0.63 11.32
C ASN A 43 13.57 -1.94 12.12
N LYS A 44 14.78 -2.46 12.30
CA LYS A 44 15.05 -3.77 12.94
C LYS A 44 14.37 -4.00 14.30
N GLY A 45 13.93 -2.95 15.01
CA GLY A 45 13.21 -3.08 16.28
C GLY A 45 11.81 -2.46 16.29
N ARG A 46 11.31 -1.94 15.17
CA ARG A 46 10.02 -1.24 15.11
C ARG A 46 9.27 -1.59 13.84
N LEU A 47 8.03 -2.03 14.04
CA LEU A 47 7.10 -2.22 12.93
C LEU A 47 6.82 -0.89 12.22
N PRO A 48 6.63 -0.91 10.89
CA PRO A 48 6.08 0.21 10.14
C PRO A 48 4.75 0.69 10.74
N VAL A 49 4.50 1.99 10.64
CA VAL A 49 3.25 2.61 11.13
C VAL A 49 2.45 3.08 9.94
N LEU A 50 1.23 2.59 9.81
CA LEU A 50 0.28 2.98 8.79
C LEU A 50 -0.30 4.35 9.12
N GLY A 51 -0.16 5.30 8.20
CA GLY A 51 -0.69 6.64 8.36
C GLY A 51 -2.22 6.71 8.23
N ALA A 52 -2.78 7.86 8.59
CA ALA A 52 -4.24 8.07 8.57
C ALA A 52 -4.82 8.48 7.21
N PHE A 53 -4.00 9.00 6.28
CA PHE A 53 -4.46 9.51 4.99
C PHE A 53 -4.36 8.46 3.87
N THR A 54 -5.06 8.73 2.76
CA THR A 54 -5.09 7.85 1.59
C THR A 54 -4.70 8.65 0.34
N LEU A 55 -3.96 8.02 -0.57
CA LEU A 55 -3.55 8.55 -1.85
C LEU A 55 -4.16 7.70 -2.97
N ILE A 56 -4.54 8.32 -4.08
CA ILE A 56 -5.12 7.63 -5.24
C ILE A 56 -4.13 7.68 -6.40
N TYR A 57 -3.94 6.53 -7.05
CA TYR A 57 -3.05 6.37 -8.19
C TYR A 57 -3.75 5.59 -9.30
N SER A 58 -3.24 5.71 -10.53
CA SER A 58 -3.64 4.85 -11.66
C SER A 58 -3.25 3.40 -11.38
N ASN A 59 -4.08 2.44 -11.77
CA ASN A 59 -3.78 0.99 -11.68
C ASN A 59 -3.48 0.34 -13.03
N ASP A 60 -3.35 1.13 -14.09
CA ASP A 60 -2.97 0.65 -15.41
C ASP A 60 -1.57 0.00 -15.42
N VAL A 61 -1.51 -1.26 -15.91
CA VAL A 61 -0.31 -2.09 -16.05
C VAL A 61 0.85 -1.35 -16.72
N LYS A 62 0.55 -0.48 -17.69
CA LYS A 62 1.56 0.20 -18.52
C LYS A 62 2.45 1.14 -17.71
N HIS A 63 1.97 1.62 -16.56
CA HIS A 63 2.74 2.52 -15.71
C HIS A 63 3.77 1.80 -14.83
N TYR A 64 3.64 0.48 -14.66
CA TYR A 64 4.42 -0.27 -13.65
C TYR A 64 5.21 -1.44 -14.23
N LYS A 65 4.78 -2.00 -15.37
CA LYS A 65 5.37 -3.20 -15.96
C LYS A 65 6.90 -3.11 -16.15
N ASP A 66 7.41 -1.94 -16.54
CA ASP A 66 8.83 -1.72 -16.79
C ASP A 66 9.55 -1.02 -15.62
N CYS A 67 8.83 -0.69 -14.55
CA CYS A 67 9.39 -0.07 -13.35
C CYS A 67 9.96 -1.14 -12.42
N TYR A 68 11.19 -1.57 -12.67
CA TYR A 68 11.86 -2.61 -11.86
C TYR A 68 11.98 -2.25 -10.36
N TRP A 69 11.86 -0.98 -10.01
CA TRP A 69 11.88 -0.50 -8.62
C TRP A 69 10.50 -0.45 -7.96
N VAL A 70 9.39 -0.65 -8.67
CA VAL A 70 8.04 -0.71 -8.06
C VAL A 70 7.55 -2.15 -8.09
N LYS A 71 7.21 -2.70 -6.92
CA LYS A 71 6.75 -4.09 -6.80
C LYS A 71 5.61 -4.21 -5.80
N ALA A 72 4.71 -5.16 -6.05
CA ALA A 72 3.80 -5.67 -5.03
C ALA A 72 4.51 -6.79 -4.25
N MET A 73 4.62 -6.66 -2.93
CA MET A 73 5.08 -7.77 -2.11
C MET A 73 3.98 -8.83 -2.02
N SER A 74 4.28 -10.05 -2.47
CA SER A 74 3.28 -11.12 -2.63
C SER A 74 2.59 -11.50 -1.31
N GLU A 75 1.41 -12.11 -1.43
CA GLU A 75 0.61 -12.71 -0.33
C GLU A 75 1.40 -13.65 0.61
N LYS A 76 2.53 -14.22 0.16
CA LYS A 76 3.38 -15.09 0.99
C LYS A 76 4.22 -14.32 2.01
N THR A 77 4.37 -13.02 1.84
CA THR A 77 5.12 -12.16 2.77
C THR A 77 4.19 -11.74 3.90
N LYS A 78 4.32 -12.35 5.07
CA LYS A 78 3.68 -11.85 6.30
C LYS A 78 4.36 -10.54 6.70
N PHE A 79 3.78 -9.42 6.27
CA PHE A 79 4.26 -8.10 6.65
C PHE A 79 3.40 -7.54 7.78
N GLU A 80 4.03 -7.26 8.91
CA GLU A 80 3.37 -6.71 10.09
C GLU A 80 3.52 -5.20 10.12
N TYR A 81 2.44 -4.49 10.48
CA TYR A 81 2.44 -3.05 10.67
C TYR A 81 1.50 -2.65 11.81
N LYS A 82 1.74 -1.48 12.40
CA LYS A 82 0.85 -0.88 13.39
C LYS A 82 -0.05 0.15 12.71
N LYS A 83 -1.33 0.20 13.08
CA LYS A 83 -2.19 1.34 12.71
C LYS A 83 -1.85 2.50 13.64
N GLU A 84 -1.81 3.71 13.12
CA GLU A 84 -1.70 4.90 13.95
C GLU A 84 -2.91 4.98 14.87
N GLU A 85 -2.67 5.01 16.18
CA GLU A 85 -3.71 5.32 17.16
C GLU A 85 -3.92 6.83 17.14
N ILE A 86 -5.07 7.25 16.61
CA ILE A 86 -5.52 8.64 16.76
C ILE A 86 -5.92 8.76 18.23
N LEU A 87 -5.03 9.32 19.05
CA LEU A 87 -5.40 9.71 20.40
C LEU A 87 -6.54 10.73 20.27
N PRO A 88 -7.70 10.51 20.94
CA PRO A 88 -8.75 11.51 20.95
C PRO A 88 -8.13 12.80 21.49
N MET A 89 -8.20 13.88 20.71
CA MET A 89 -7.88 15.20 21.24
C MET A 89 -8.83 15.43 22.41
N ASN A 90 -8.28 15.50 23.63
CA ASN A 90 -8.98 16.10 24.74
C ASN A 90 -9.19 17.58 24.38
N LEU A 91 -10.34 17.88 23.82
CA LEU A 91 -10.86 19.24 23.70
C LEU A 91 -11.26 19.66 25.13
N ASN A 92 -10.30 20.17 25.89
CA ASN A 92 -10.55 20.96 27.09
C ASN A 92 -10.78 22.41 26.70
#